data_AF-A0A3M8FNX5-F1
#
_entry.id   AF-A0A3M8FNX5-F1
#
_cell.length_a   1.000
_cell.length_b   1.000
_cell.length_c   1.000
_cell.angle_alpha   90.00
_cell.angle_beta   90.00
_cell.angle_gamma   90.00
#
_symmetry.space_group_name_H-M   'P 1'
#
loop_
_entity.id
_entity.type
_entity.pdbx_description
1 polymer ?
#
loop_
_entity_poly.entity_id
_entity_poly.type
_entity_poly.pdbx_seq_one_letter_code
_entity_poly.pdbx_strand_id
1 'polypeptide(L)'
;MSESFYNSSDLPTEEEKQAVWGGVQSSLKKPKPAKIIHIHWKSFWVGNAAAVLLIFAAVGIVFTGNSLQNLSNAENSDEQIYETLNSATNQLSDLPPLLIDQATEGRRSSLESTTHAIEEIDLLIEELKTDILINGESPVKRNTLKRLYATKLDFYKDLLLNEELES
;
A
#
# COMPACT_ATOMS: atom_id res chain seq x y z
N MET A 1 -68.02 -2.22 -75.34
CA MET A 1 -67.56 -0.81 -75.36
C MET A 1 -66.93 -0.53 -74.02
N SER A 2 -65.61 -0.29 -73.97
CA SER A 2 -64.91 0.05 -72.73
C SER A 2 -65.09 1.55 -72.48
N GLU A 3 -66.03 1.92 -71.62
CA GLU A 3 -66.11 3.28 -71.10
C GLU A 3 -64.85 3.57 -70.29
N SER A 4 -64.03 4.48 -70.80
CA SER A 4 -62.89 5.03 -70.07
C SER A 4 -63.42 5.80 -68.87
N PHE A 5 -63.09 5.38 -67.66
CA PHE A 5 -63.50 6.02 -66.41
C PHE A 5 -62.92 7.44 -66.23
N TYR A 6 -61.93 7.81 -67.03
CA TYR A 6 -61.23 9.10 -66.97
C TYR A 6 -61.46 9.91 -68.25
N ASN A 7 -61.69 11.21 -68.07
CA ASN A 7 -61.72 12.18 -69.17
C ASN A 7 -60.29 12.67 -69.49
N SER A 8 -60.06 13.11 -70.72
CA SER A 8 -58.76 13.66 -71.12
C SER A 8 -58.36 14.93 -70.37
N SER A 9 -59.32 15.61 -69.72
CA SER A 9 -59.12 16.74 -68.82
C SER A 9 -58.67 16.34 -67.41
N ASP A 10 -58.81 15.06 -67.05
CA ASP A 10 -58.40 14.53 -65.73
C ASP A 10 -56.92 14.11 -65.73
N LEU A 11 -56.29 14.13 -66.92
CA LEU A 11 -54.86 13.90 -67.08
C LEU A 11 -54.10 15.17 -66.66
N PRO A 12 -53.08 15.06 -65.81
CA PRO A 12 -52.28 16.20 -65.43
C PRO A 12 -51.59 16.79 -66.66
N THR A 13 -51.55 18.12 -66.70
CA THR A 13 -50.81 18.86 -67.72
C THR A 13 -49.32 18.57 -67.64
N GLU A 14 -48.59 18.79 -68.73
CA GLU A 14 -47.13 18.56 -68.76
C GLU A 14 -46.38 19.42 -67.74
N GLU A 15 -46.91 20.60 -67.43
CA GLU A 15 -46.39 21.49 -66.38
C GLU A 15 -46.56 20.89 -64.98
N GLU A 16 -47.74 20.33 -64.68
CA GLU A 16 -48.02 19.66 -63.41
C GLU A 16 -47.16 18.41 -63.22
N LYS A 17 -46.96 17.62 -64.29
CA LYS A 17 -46.07 16.46 -64.24
C LYS A 17 -44.64 16.87 -63.92
N GLN A 18 -44.13 17.92 -64.57
CA GLN A 18 -42.79 18.43 -64.29
C GLN A 18 -42.65 18.98 -62.86
N ALA A 19 -43.67 19.66 -62.34
CA ALA A 19 -43.69 20.16 -60.97
C ALA A 19 -43.65 19.01 -59.95
N VAL A 20 -44.46 17.97 -60.16
CA VAL A 20 -44.46 16.77 -59.31
C VAL A 20 -43.11 16.05 -59.38
N TRP A 21 -42.53 15.90 -60.58
CA TRP A 21 -41.22 15.25 -60.74
C TRP A 21 -40.07 16.05 -60.14
N GLY A 22 -40.10 17.37 -60.23
CA GLY A 22 -39.16 18.25 -59.54
C GLY A 22 -39.26 18.10 -58.01
N GLY A 23 -40.48 18.00 -57.49
CA GLY A 23 -40.75 17.76 -56.06
C GLY A 23 -40.20 16.41 -55.59
N VAL A 24 -40.45 15.33 -56.34
CA VAL A 24 -39.93 13.99 -56.04
C VAL A 24 -38.40 13.96 -56.11
N GLN A 25 -37.81 14.54 -57.15
CA GLN A 25 -36.36 14.59 -57.32
C GLN A 25 -35.68 15.39 -56.19
N SER A 26 -36.31 16.48 -55.73
CA SER A 26 -35.81 17.26 -54.61
C SER A 26 -35.89 16.51 -53.28
N SER A 27 -36.95 15.70 -53.09
CA SER A 27 -37.17 14.88 -51.90
C SER A 27 -36.23 13.66 -51.84
N LEU A 28 -35.75 13.18 -53.00
CA LEU A 28 -34.79 12.08 -53.12
C LEU A 28 -33.32 12.54 -53.01
N LYS A 29 -33.04 13.85 -52.99
CA LYS A 29 -31.68 14.34 -52.71
C LYS A 29 -31.34 14.02 -51.26
N LYS A 30 -30.63 12.90 -51.06
CA LYS A 30 -30.09 12.51 -49.77
C LYS A 30 -29.32 13.69 -49.15
N PRO A 31 -29.55 14.02 -47.86
CA PRO A 31 -28.74 15.04 -47.19
C PRO A 31 -27.28 14.64 -47.30
N LYS A 32 -26.41 15.58 -47.74
CA LYS A 32 -24.96 15.36 -47.77
C LYS A 32 -24.54 14.92 -46.36
N PRO A 33 -23.83 13.78 -46.19
CA PRO A 33 -23.41 13.37 -44.86
C PRO A 33 -22.55 14.48 -44.27
N ALA A 34 -22.93 14.97 -43.09
CA ALA A 34 -22.14 15.93 -42.35
C ALA A 34 -20.72 15.36 -42.18
N LYS A 35 -19.69 16.19 -42.43
CA LYS A 35 -18.28 15.83 -42.25
C LYS A 35 -17.97 15.66 -40.75
N ILE A 36 -18.39 14.56 -40.14
CA ILE A 36 -18.16 14.27 -38.71
C ILE A 36 -16.80 13.54 -38.50
N ILE A 37 -16.10 13.17 -39.56
CA ILE A 37 -15.00 12.19 -39.49
C ILE A 37 -13.70 12.76 -38.91
N HIS A 38 -13.50 14.08 -38.81
CA HIS A 38 -12.19 14.66 -38.46
C HIS A 38 -11.97 14.96 -36.96
N ILE A 39 -12.96 14.75 -36.09
CA ILE A 39 -12.86 15.11 -34.66
C ILE A 39 -12.40 13.92 -33.79
N HIS A 40 -12.59 12.68 -34.23
CA HIS A 40 -12.37 11.51 -33.37
C HIS A 40 -10.90 11.24 -33.00
N TRP A 41 -9.94 11.56 -33.88
CA TRP A 41 -8.54 11.18 -33.63
C TRP A 41 -7.93 11.97 -32.47
N LYS A 42 -8.09 13.30 -32.45
CA LYS A 42 -7.58 14.12 -31.35
C LYS A 42 -8.27 13.79 -30.02
N SER A 43 -9.59 13.59 -30.04
CA SER A 43 -10.34 13.20 -28.85
C SER A 43 -9.96 11.82 -28.33
N PHE A 44 -9.58 10.88 -29.21
CA PHE A 44 -9.08 9.56 -28.82
C PHE A 44 -7.73 9.66 -28.07
N TRP A 45 -6.78 10.45 -28.58
CA TRP A 45 -5.50 10.67 -27.90
C TRP A 45 -5.65 11.42 -26.58
N VAL A 46 -6.51 12.45 -26.55
CA VAL A 46 -6.80 13.21 -25.33
C VAL A 46 -7.46 12.33 -24.27
N GLY A 47 -8.40 11.45 -24.66
CA GLY A 47 -9.04 10.51 -23.74
C GLY A 47 -8.06 9.49 -23.15
N ASN A 48 -7.17 8.92 -23.97
CA ASN A 48 -6.13 8.01 -23.49
C ASN A 48 -5.11 8.73 -22.59
N ALA A 49 -4.71 9.95 -22.95
CA ALA A 49 -3.80 10.75 -22.11
C ALA A 49 -4.43 11.06 -20.74
N ALA A 50 -5.73 11.40 -20.70
CA ALA A 50 -6.45 11.62 -19.45
C ALA A 50 -6.53 10.34 -18.59
N ALA A 51 -6.77 9.18 -19.21
CA ALA A 51 -6.78 7.89 -18.51
C ALA A 51 -5.42 7.56 -17.88
N VAL A 52 -4.32 7.78 -18.60
CA VAL A 52 -2.97 7.57 -18.09
C VAL A 52 -2.66 8.52 -16.93
N LEU A 53 -3.04 9.79 -17.02
CA LEU A 53 -2.89 10.76 -15.93
C LEU A 53 -3.71 10.36 -14.70
N LEU A 54 -4.92 9.83 -14.87
CA LEU A 54 -5.73 9.31 -13.76
C LEU A 54 -5.09 8.09 -13.10
N ILE A 55 -4.49 7.19 -13.87
CA ILE A 55 -3.75 6.05 -13.32
C ILE A 55 -2.54 6.54 -12.52
N PHE A 56 -1.75 7.47 -13.06
CA PHE A 56 -0.61 8.03 -12.33
C PHE A 56 -1.04 8.81 -11.07
N ALA A 57 -2.16 9.54 -11.14
CA ALA A 57 -2.73 10.20 -9.97
C ALA A 57 -3.20 9.20 -8.91
N ALA A 58 -3.88 8.13 -9.31
CA ALA A 58 -4.33 7.08 -8.40
C ALA A 58 -3.14 6.35 -7.76
N VAL A 59 -2.11 6.00 -8.53
CA VAL A 59 -0.87 5.41 -8.00
C VAL A 59 -0.16 6.38 -7.05
N GLY A 60 -0.11 7.67 -7.38
CA GLY A 60 0.44 8.71 -6.52
C GLY A 60 -0.33 8.87 -5.20
N ILE A 61 -1.66 8.80 -5.24
CA ILE A 61 -2.53 8.84 -4.05
C ILE A 61 -2.35 7.58 -3.20
N VAL A 62 -2.26 6.38 -3.81
CA VAL A 62 -2.01 5.13 -3.08
C VAL A 62 -0.61 5.14 -2.46
N PHE A 63 0.40 5.61 -3.18
CA PHE A 63 1.77 5.71 -2.66
C PHE A 63 1.87 6.74 -1.53
N THR A 64 1.28 7.91 -1.70
CA THR A 64 1.25 8.97 -0.67
C THR A 64 0.40 8.53 0.52
N GLY A 65 -0.72 7.86 0.28
CA GLY A 65 -1.59 7.29 1.30
C GLY A 65 -0.88 6.21 2.11
N ASN A 66 -0.20 5.26 1.46
CA ASN A 66 0.62 4.26 2.13
C ASN A 66 1.81 4.88 2.86
N SER A 67 2.46 5.91 2.30
CA SER A 67 3.54 6.62 2.96
C SER A 67 3.04 7.39 4.20
N LEU A 68 1.87 8.03 4.11
CA LEU A 68 1.23 8.73 5.22
C LEU A 68 0.74 7.74 6.29
N GLN A 69 0.24 6.59 5.86
CA GLN A 69 -0.17 5.49 6.74
C GLN A 69 1.05 4.86 7.44
N ASN A 70 2.20 4.77 6.76
CA ASN A 70 3.47 4.37 7.35
C ASN A 70 3.99 5.43 8.35
N LEU A 71 3.77 6.72 8.09
CA LEU A 71 4.04 7.81 9.03
C LEU A 71 3.12 7.76 10.26
N SER A 72 1.84 7.38 10.10
CA SER A 72 0.93 7.15 11.23
C SER A 72 1.20 5.82 11.95
N ASN A 73 1.77 4.82 11.26
CA ASN A 73 2.18 3.54 11.85
C ASN A 73 3.54 3.62 12.57
N ALA A 74 4.20 4.77 12.62
CA ALA A 74 5.39 4.97 13.45
C ALA A 74 5.08 4.69 14.94
N GLU A 75 3.85 4.95 15.38
CA GLU A 75 3.37 4.60 16.74
C GLU A 75 3.25 3.08 16.94
N ASN A 76 2.79 2.33 15.93
CA ASN A 76 2.74 0.85 15.95
C ASN A 76 4.12 0.19 15.77
N SER A 77 5.08 0.87 15.13
CA SER A 77 6.43 0.35 14.92
C SER A 77 7.19 0.20 16.24
N ASP A 78 6.91 1.09 17.20
CA ASP A 78 7.53 1.04 18.51
C ASP A 78 7.07 -0.18 19.31
N GLU A 79 5.77 -0.47 19.32
CA GLU A 79 5.17 -1.64 19.96
C GLU A 79 5.69 -2.96 19.37
N GLN A 80 5.75 -3.07 18.04
CA GLN A 80 6.33 -4.23 17.36
C GLN A 80 7.82 -4.43 17.68
N ILE A 81 8.59 -3.34 17.80
CA ILE A 81 9.99 -3.41 18.21
C ILE A 81 10.11 -3.95 19.64
N TYR A 82 9.25 -3.53 20.56
CA TYR A 82 9.24 -4.07 21.93
C TYR A 82 8.90 -5.55 21.97
N GLU A 83 7.85 -5.97 21.26
CA GLU A 83 7.46 -7.38 21.21
C GLU A 83 8.59 -8.25 20.64
N THR A 84 9.25 -7.75 19.59
CA THR A 84 10.39 -8.44 18.97
C THR A 84 11.57 -8.55 19.92
N LEU A 85 11.96 -7.45 20.58
CA LEU A 85 13.05 -7.41 21.55
C LEU A 85 12.80 -8.32 22.77
N ASN A 86 11.58 -8.27 23.29
CA ASN A 86 11.14 -9.09 24.41
C ASN A 86 11.09 -10.58 24.01
N SER A 87 10.58 -10.89 22.82
CA SER A 87 10.56 -12.26 22.29
C SER A 87 11.97 -12.81 22.10
N ALA A 88 12.87 -12.04 21.47
CA ALA A 88 14.26 -12.44 21.27
C ALA A 88 14.96 -12.70 22.61
N THR A 89 14.77 -11.79 23.57
CA THR A 89 15.28 -11.92 24.94
C THR A 89 14.77 -13.19 25.63
N ASN A 90 13.49 -13.49 25.51
CA ASN A 90 12.87 -14.68 26.11
C ASN A 90 13.35 -15.98 25.46
N GLN A 91 13.70 -15.97 24.18
CA GLN A 91 14.30 -17.14 23.52
C GLN A 91 15.72 -17.44 24.04
N LEU A 92 16.42 -16.41 24.52
CA LEU A 92 17.80 -16.50 25.00
C LEU A 92 17.86 -16.70 26.53
N SER A 93 16.74 -16.65 27.26
CA SER A 93 16.70 -16.70 28.74
C SER A 93 17.33 -17.95 29.33
N ASP A 94 17.29 -19.06 28.60
CA ASP A 94 17.71 -20.36 29.08
C ASP A 94 19.20 -20.62 28.78
N LEU A 95 19.86 -19.77 28.00
CA LEU A 95 21.27 -19.92 27.64
C LEU A 95 22.26 -19.72 28.79
N PRO A 96 22.13 -18.67 29.64
CA PRO A 96 23.09 -18.43 30.72
C PRO A 96 23.31 -19.63 31.66
N PRO A 97 22.28 -20.31 32.20
CA PRO A 97 22.50 -21.46 33.07
C PRO A 97 23.15 -22.64 32.34
N LEU A 98 22.79 -22.88 31.06
CA LEU A 98 23.39 -23.94 30.25
C LEU A 98 24.90 -23.70 30.03
N LEU A 99 25.29 -22.46 29.77
CA LEU A 99 26.69 -22.09 29.54
C LEU A 99 27.52 -22.18 30.82
N ILE A 100 26.96 -21.79 31.97
CA ILE A 100 27.63 -21.91 33.27
C ILE A 100 27.90 -23.39 33.61
N ASP A 101 26.92 -24.27 33.36
CA ASP A 101 27.05 -25.70 33.66
C ASP A 101 28.08 -26.42 32.77
N GLN A 102 28.28 -25.93 31.55
CA GLN A 102 29.24 -26.50 30.59
C GLN A 102 30.63 -25.86 30.67
N ALA A 103 30.79 -24.77 31.41
CA ALA A 103 32.04 -24.02 31.47
C ALA A 103 33.10 -24.66 32.37
N THR A 104 34.35 -24.57 31.93
CA THR A 104 35.53 -24.83 32.79
C THR A 104 35.62 -23.81 33.93
N GLU A 105 36.19 -24.22 35.07
CA GLU A 105 36.33 -23.42 36.31
C GLU A 105 36.85 -21.99 36.09
N GLY A 106 37.79 -21.79 35.16
CA GLY A 106 38.34 -20.47 34.84
C GLY A 106 37.35 -19.51 34.14
N ARG A 107 36.36 -20.03 33.40
CA ARG A 107 35.35 -19.26 32.67
C ARG A 107 34.04 -19.09 33.43
N ARG A 108 33.78 -19.98 34.39
CA ARG A 108 32.58 -19.97 35.21
C ARG A 108 32.34 -18.61 35.86
N SER A 109 33.37 -18.02 36.46
CA SER A 109 33.28 -16.69 37.09
C SER A 109 32.90 -15.57 36.12
N SER A 110 33.40 -15.60 34.89
CA SER A 110 33.06 -14.60 33.87
C SER A 110 31.62 -14.77 33.39
N LEU A 111 31.16 -16.01 33.20
CA LEU A 111 29.79 -16.29 32.79
C LEU A 111 28.79 -15.97 33.90
N GLU A 112 29.12 -16.28 35.15
CA GLU A 112 28.35 -15.89 36.34
C GLU A 112 28.25 -14.36 36.44
N SER A 113 29.34 -13.64 36.16
CA SER A 113 29.33 -12.17 36.13
C SER A 113 28.42 -11.61 35.03
N THR A 114 28.47 -12.16 33.81
CA THR A 114 27.59 -11.73 32.71
C THR A 114 26.13 -12.09 32.98
N THR A 115 25.88 -13.26 33.60
CA THR A 115 24.54 -13.69 33.99
C THR A 115 23.94 -12.77 35.05
N HIS A 116 24.73 -12.40 36.06
CA HIS A 116 24.30 -11.42 37.06
C HIS A 116 23.99 -10.05 36.42
N ALA A 117 24.76 -9.61 35.43
CA ALA A 117 24.46 -8.37 34.71
C ALA A 117 23.15 -8.45 33.92
N ILE A 118 22.83 -9.62 33.35
CA ILE A 118 21.54 -9.88 32.68
C ILE A 118 20.38 -9.83 33.69
N GLU A 119 20.54 -10.43 34.87
CA GLU A 119 19.54 -10.39 35.95
C GLU A 119 19.30 -8.96 36.45
N GLU A 120 20.34 -8.14 36.58
CA GLU A 120 20.20 -6.73 36.95
C GLU A 120 19.41 -5.94 35.91
N ILE A 121 19.63 -6.19 34.62
CA ILE A 121 18.80 -5.59 33.56
C ILE A 121 17.35 -6.04 33.65
N ASP A 122 17.08 -7.29 34.00
CA ASP A 122 15.71 -7.78 34.17
C ASP A 122 14.98 -7.07 35.30
N LEU A 123 15.65 -6.82 36.42
CA LEU A 123 15.09 -6.01 37.50
C LEU A 123 14.77 -4.59 37.04
N LEU A 124 15.68 -3.95 36.29
CA LEU A 124 15.46 -2.60 35.75
C LEU A 124 14.32 -2.55 34.74
N ILE A 125 14.16 -3.59 33.92
CA ILE A 125 13.05 -3.72 32.97
C ILE A 125 11.73 -3.83 33.73
N GLU A 126 11.66 -4.68 34.75
CA GLU A 126 10.44 -4.86 35.55
C GLU A 126 10.08 -3.63 36.38
N GLU A 127 11.07 -2.96 36.96
CA GLU A 127 10.87 -1.68 37.65
C GLU A 127 10.31 -0.63 36.70
N LEU A 128 10.91 -0.49 35.51
CA LEU A 128 10.48 0.49 34.52
C LEU A 128 9.09 0.17 33.95
N LYS A 129 8.77 -1.11 33.71
CA LYS A 129 7.42 -1.54 33.31
C LYS A 129 6.41 -1.18 34.39
N THR A 130 6.73 -1.45 35.65
CA THR A 130 5.87 -1.12 36.79
C THR A 130 5.65 0.39 36.90
N ASP A 131 6.71 1.19 36.73
CA ASP A 131 6.63 2.65 36.70
C ASP A 131 5.81 3.19 35.50
N ILE A 132 5.90 2.56 34.33
CA ILE A 132 5.03 2.88 33.17
C ILE A 132 3.56 2.58 33.49
N LEU A 133 3.29 1.44 34.14
CA LEU A 133 1.92 1.05 34.52
C LEU A 133 1.31 2.00 35.54
N ILE A 134 2.09 2.46 36.52
CA ILE A 134 1.59 3.32 37.62
C ILE A 134 1.54 4.79 37.20
N ASN A 135 2.62 5.31 36.63
CA ASN A 135 2.82 6.74 36.38
C ASN A 135 2.59 7.13 34.90
N GLY A 136 2.15 6.19 34.08
CA GLY A 136 1.92 6.38 32.65
C GLY A 136 3.20 6.28 31.82
N GLU A 137 2.97 6.05 30.54
CA GLU A 137 4.02 5.93 29.53
C GLU A 137 4.55 7.30 29.12
N SER A 138 5.86 7.41 28.95
CA SER A 138 6.49 8.57 28.34
C SER A 138 7.48 8.13 27.25
N PRO A 139 7.75 8.98 26.23
CA PRO A 139 8.73 8.67 25.19
C PRO A 139 10.12 8.35 25.74
N VAL A 140 10.49 8.98 26.86
CA VAL A 140 11.77 8.72 27.53
C VAL A 140 11.79 7.33 28.17
N LYS A 141 10.74 6.96 28.92
CA LYS A 141 10.62 5.62 29.53
C LYS A 141 10.62 4.53 28.45
N ARG A 142 9.88 4.75 27.36
CA ARG A 142 9.90 3.91 26.17
C ARG A 142 11.31 3.70 25.63
N ASN A 143 12.04 4.79 25.36
CA ASN A 143 13.39 4.69 24.80
C ASN A 143 14.36 3.98 25.77
N THR A 144 14.25 4.26 27.06
CA THR A 144 15.03 3.57 28.10
C THR A 144 14.75 2.06 28.08
N LEU A 145 13.48 1.65 27.99
CA LEU A 145 13.11 0.24 27.92
C LEU A 145 13.70 -0.46 26.69
N LYS A 146 13.67 0.19 25.51
CA LYS A 146 14.33 -0.35 24.30
C LYS A 146 15.81 -0.54 24.51
N ARG A 147 16.47 0.45 25.13
CA ARG A 147 17.89 0.38 25.42
C ARG A 147 18.22 -0.77 26.35
N LEU A 148 17.43 -0.99 27.41
CA LEU A 148 17.62 -2.10 28.34
C LEU A 148 17.52 -3.45 27.63
N TYR A 149 16.50 -3.67 26.81
CA TYR A 149 16.39 -4.90 26.01
C TYR A 149 17.54 -5.06 25.01
N ALA A 150 17.97 -3.99 24.34
CA ALA A 150 19.10 -4.04 23.42
C ALA A 150 20.41 -4.40 24.14
N THR A 151 20.66 -3.83 25.32
CA THR A 151 21.82 -4.18 26.16
C THR A 151 21.74 -5.63 26.64
N LYS A 152 20.55 -6.12 27.00
CA LYS A 152 20.35 -7.54 27.35
C LYS A 152 20.73 -8.47 26.20
N LEU A 153 20.32 -8.14 24.97
CA LEU A 153 20.69 -8.89 23.76
C LEU A 153 22.20 -8.83 23.48
N ASP A 154 22.85 -7.71 23.77
CA ASP A 154 24.31 -7.58 23.60
C ASP A 154 25.05 -8.52 24.57
N PHE A 155 24.59 -8.64 25.82
CA PHE A 155 25.14 -9.64 26.75
C PHE A 155 24.90 -11.08 26.30
N TYR A 156 23.74 -11.40 25.74
CA TYR A 156 23.50 -12.73 25.16
C TYR A 156 24.42 -13.01 23.97
N LYS A 157 24.65 -12.00 23.12
CA LYS A 157 25.59 -12.11 22.02
C LYS A 157 27.02 -12.33 22.53
N ASP A 158 27.45 -11.62 23.57
CA ASP A 158 28.77 -11.82 24.18
C ASP A 158 28.91 -13.23 24.79
N LEU A 159 27.85 -13.76 25.40
CA LEU A 159 27.82 -15.13 25.90
C LEU A 159 28.04 -16.16 24.77
N LEU A 160 27.35 -15.99 23.63
CA LEU A 160 27.43 -16.87 22.46
C LEU A 160 28.77 -16.74 21.70
N LEU A 161 29.26 -15.52 21.49
CA LEU A 161 30.53 -15.30 20.77
C LEU A 161 31.72 -15.85 21.55
N ASN A 162 31.67 -15.80 22.89
CA ASN A 162 32.68 -16.42 23.73
C ASN A 162 32.59 -17.96 23.69
N GLU A 163 31.49 -18.56 23.24
CA GLU A 163 31.36 -20.02 23.00
C GLU A 163 31.99 -20.44 21.65
N GLU A 164 31.73 -19.70 20.57
CA GLU A 164 32.19 -20.02 19.20
C GLU A 164 33.71 -19.90 18.99
N LEU A 165 34.40 -19.05 19.74
CA LEU A 165 35.84 -18.79 19.55
C LEU A 165 36.76 -19.93 20.00
N GLU A 166 36.25 -20.94 20.71
CA GLU A 166 37.07 -22.04 21.27
C GLU A 166 36.54 -23.46 20.99
N SER A 167 35.58 -23.64 20.07
CA SER A 167 35.23 -24.97 19.50
C SER A 167 36.07 -25.30 18.27
#